data_AF-A0A165QR05-F1
#
_entry.id   AF-A0A165QR05-F1
#
_cell.length_a   1.000
_cell.length_b   1.000
_cell.length_c   1.000
_cell.angle_alpha   90.00
_cell.angle_beta   90.00
_cell.angle_gamma   90.00
#
_symmetry.space_group_name_H-M   'P 1'
#
loop_
_entity.id
_entity.type
_entity.pdbx_description
1 polymer ?
#
loop_
_entity_poly.entity_id
_entity_poly.type
_entity_poly.pdbx_seq_one_letter_code
_entity_poly.pdbx_strand_id
1 'polypeptide(L)'
;FQPLHALRNAEKALLPGYHPFEWQPPLKNVSSSTDVGILDGLSGLSFSVDDYPVDTIAKRFRYDSALVSALMDMEEDILEGMRAQDLDDYLSGPFTVVVKESCDGMGDVSEKHGSGPAVPEKAVRFSFTIMNITLAHGPRNVKVFEEAKPNSELCCKPLCLMLADESDHETLTAILSPLIAEREAMKDSALRLEMGGIRRTFKFIFRGTGYDEKLVREVEGLEASGSVYICTLCDATRLEAAQNLVLHSITRSHAENLERYEVWRSNPYHESAEELRDRVKGVSAKPFIETVPSIDALHCDIGNAAEFYKIFQLEIGEVYKNPDASKEERKRWQATLDKHLRKKMNLKPIMRMNGNFARKLMTQETVEAVCELIPSEERHEALRELMALYLQMKPVWRSSCPAQECPDSLCQYSFNSQRFAELLSTKFKYRYEGKITNYFHKTLAHVPEIIERDGSIGAWASEGNESGNKLFRRFRKMNARQSKCYELEDVLKHH
;
A
#
# COMPACT_ATOMS: atom_id res chain seq x y z
N PHE A 1 14.17 36.07 9.55
CA PHE A 1 13.95 35.16 8.41
C PHE A 1 14.79 35.62 7.23
N GLN A 2 15.35 34.69 6.47
CA GLN A 2 15.99 35.02 5.19
C GLN A 2 14.92 35.37 4.14
N PRO A 3 15.26 36.19 3.12
CA PRO A 3 14.34 36.48 2.01
C PRO A 3 13.99 35.24 1.17
N LEU A 4 12.83 35.23 0.51
CA LEU A 4 12.35 34.09 -0.30
C LEU A 4 13.31 33.66 -1.42
N HIS A 5 14.03 34.59 -2.04
CA HIS A 5 14.99 34.25 -3.09
C HIS A 5 16.20 33.48 -2.54
N ALA A 6 16.61 33.75 -1.30
CA ALA A 6 17.65 32.99 -0.62
C ALA A 6 17.16 31.58 -0.28
N LEU A 7 15.91 31.44 0.22
CA LEU A 7 15.30 30.13 0.47
C LEU A 7 15.17 29.31 -0.83
N ARG A 8 14.73 29.94 -1.93
CA ARG A 8 14.65 29.28 -3.24
C ARG A 8 16.01 28.81 -3.76
N ASN A 9 17.08 29.51 -3.43
CA ASN A 9 18.43 29.06 -3.78
C ASN A 9 18.88 27.89 -2.90
N ALA A 10 18.55 27.90 -1.61
CA ALA A 10 18.84 26.79 -0.70
C ALA A 10 18.05 25.52 -1.08
N GLU A 11 16.79 25.65 -1.48
CA GLU A 11 15.93 24.54 -1.92
C GLU A 11 16.56 23.73 -3.06
N LYS A 12 17.32 24.36 -3.96
CA LYS A 12 17.94 23.67 -5.11
C LYS A 12 18.88 22.55 -4.67
N ALA A 13 19.58 22.72 -3.54
CA ALA A 13 20.49 21.70 -3.03
C ALA A 13 19.76 20.46 -2.51
N LEU A 14 18.48 20.59 -2.14
CA LEU A 14 17.66 19.50 -1.60
C LEU A 14 16.87 18.77 -2.69
N LEU A 15 16.65 19.43 -3.83
CA LEU A 15 15.84 18.88 -4.92
C LEU A 15 16.64 17.89 -5.79
N PRO A 16 15.96 16.89 -6.39
CA PRO A 16 16.54 16.06 -7.43
C PRO A 16 17.13 16.90 -8.56
N GLY A 17 18.28 16.47 -9.10
CA GLY A 17 19.00 17.17 -10.16
C GLY A 17 20.16 18.06 -9.68
N TYR A 18 20.51 18.05 -8.40
CA TYR A 18 21.61 18.85 -7.86
C TYR A 18 22.94 18.10 -7.75
N HIS A 19 22.91 16.91 -7.15
CA HIS A 19 24.13 16.15 -6.85
C HIS A 19 24.60 15.33 -8.06
N PRO A 20 25.91 15.28 -8.36
CA PRO A 20 26.46 14.39 -9.38
C PRO A 20 26.50 12.95 -8.89
N PHE A 21 26.24 12.00 -9.80
CA PHE A 21 26.28 10.57 -9.52
C PHE A 21 26.56 9.77 -10.80
N GLU A 22 26.86 8.48 -10.64
CA GLU A 22 27.07 7.55 -11.76
C GLU A 22 26.48 6.19 -11.43
N TRP A 23 25.95 5.48 -12.42
CA TRP A 23 25.51 4.09 -12.29
C TRP A 23 26.49 3.14 -12.97
N GLN A 24 26.81 2.03 -12.30
CA GLN A 24 27.73 1.01 -12.80
C GLN A 24 27.09 -0.39 -12.69
N PRO A 25 26.72 -1.02 -13.82
CA PRO A 25 26.76 -0.50 -15.20
C PRO A 25 25.76 0.66 -15.45
N PRO A 26 25.90 1.45 -16.54
CA PRO A 26 24.93 2.48 -16.89
C PRO A 26 23.52 1.91 -17.04
N LEU A 27 22.52 2.67 -16.58
CA LEU A 27 21.12 2.26 -16.62
C LEU A 27 20.60 2.18 -18.06
N LYS A 28 19.98 1.05 -18.41
CA LYS A 28 19.36 0.87 -19.72
C LYS A 28 18.16 1.81 -19.88
N ASN A 29 18.09 2.52 -21.01
CA ASN A 29 17.00 3.45 -21.36
C ASN A 29 16.81 4.64 -20.39
N VAL A 30 17.78 4.93 -19.53
CA VAL A 30 17.77 6.10 -18.63
C VAL A 30 18.93 7.01 -19.00
N SER A 31 18.68 8.31 -19.11
CA SER A 31 19.72 9.31 -19.41
C SER A 31 20.76 9.38 -18.29
N SER A 32 22.05 9.49 -18.66
CA SER A 32 23.15 9.69 -17.70
C SER A 32 23.25 11.11 -17.14
N SER A 33 22.42 12.05 -17.63
CA SER A 33 22.42 13.43 -17.13
C SER A 33 21.99 13.49 -15.68
N THR A 34 22.75 14.15 -14.81
CA THR A 34 22.47 14.22 -13.36
C THR A 34 21.75 15.52 -12.96
N ASP A 35 21.54 16.44 -13.89
CA ASP A 35 20.91 17.76 -13.71
C ASP A 35 19.39 17.76 -13.93
N VAL A 36 18.78 16.57 -13.91
CA VAL A 36 17.36 16.38 -14.20
C VAL A 36 16.53 16.48 -12.92
N GLY A 37 15.75 17.57 -12.81
CA GLY A 37 14.79 17.82 -11.73
C GLY A 37 13.36 17.36 -12.07
N ILE A 38 12.39 18.26 -11.96
CA ILE A 38 10.98 17.95 -12.26
C ILE A 38 10.77 17.82 -13.77
N LEU A 39 10.20 16.69 -14.18
CA LEU A 39 9.86 16.34 -15.55
C LEU A 39 8.35 16.35 -15.75
N ASP A 40 7.93 16.52 -17.00
CA ASP A 40 6.57 16.21 -17.40
C ASP A 40 6.32 14.71 -17.33
N GLY A 41 5.31 14.29 -16.57
CA GLY A 41 5.03 12.86 -16.34
C GLY A 41 4.59 12.13 -17.61
N LEU A 42 4.09 12.88 -18.60
CA LEU A 42 3.71 12.37 -19.92
C LEU A 42 4.89 11.77 -20.70
N SER A 43 6.13 12.14 -20.36
CA SER A 43 7.35 11.54 -20.91
C SER A 43 7.39 11.50 -22.45
N GLY A 44 6.85 12.53 -23.11
CA GLY A 44 6.82 12.65 -24.57
C GLY A 44 5.60 12.02 -25.25
N LEU A 45 4.55 11.65 -24.51
CA LEU A 45 3.28 11.19 -25.08
C LEU A 45 2.72 12.23 -26.06
N SER A 46 2.28 11.76 -27.23
CA SER A 46 1.78 12.61 -28.30
C SER A 46 0.46 13.29 -27.91
N PHE A 47 0.32 14.56 -28.29
CA PHE A 47 -0.93 15.32 -28.15
C PHE A 47 -1.65 15.49 -29.50
N SER A 48 -1.35 14.64 -30.48
CA SER A 48 -2.07 14.67 -31.75
C SER A 48 -3.53 14.30 -31.54
N VAL A 49 -4.43 14.94 -32.30
CA VAL A 49 -5.86 14.57 -32.34
C VAL A 49 -6.09 13.20 -32.97
N ASP A 50 -5.08 12.66 -33.67
CA ASP A 50 -5.11 11.33 -34.26
C ASP A 50 -4.76 10.22 -33.26
N ASP A 51 -4.14 10.57 -32.12
CA ASP A 51 -3.70 9.65 -31.08
C ASP A 51 -4.73 9.55 -29.94
N TYR A 52 -4.47 8.65 -28.99
CA TYR A 52 -5.34 8.49 -27.81
C TYR A 52 -5.39 9.80 -27.00
N PRO A 53 -6.58 10.28 -26.60
CA PRO A 53 -6.70 11.55 -25.88
C PRO A 53 -6.00 11.48 -24.52
N VAL A 54 -5.10 12.43 -24.28
CA VAL A 54 -4.33 12.55 -23.04
C VAL A 54 -5.02 13.54 -22.11
N ASP A 55 -6.05 13.06 -21.42
CA ASP A 55 -6.86 13.85 -20.49
C ASP A 55 -6.28 13.82 -19.05
N THR A 56 -4.97 14.03 -18.94
CA THR A 56 -4.24 14.02 -17.66
C THR A 56 -3.18 15.11 -17.61
N ILE A 57 -2.82 15.51 -16.40
CA ILE A 57 -1.65 16.34 -16.12
C ILE A 57 -0.80 15.57 -15.13
N ALA A 58 0.48 15.39 -15.44
CA ALA A 58 1.40 14.66 -14.58
C ALA A 58 2.73 15.42 -14.42
N LYS A 59 3.33 15.32 -13.24
CA LYS A 59 4.69 15.80 -12.95
C LYS A 59 5.40 14.74 -12.11
N ARG A 60 6.68 14.51 -12.39
CA ARG A 60 7.47 13.51 -11.69
C ARG A 60 8.92 13.93 -11.55
N PHE A 61 9.61 13.32 -10.60
CA PHE A 61 11.07 13.24 -10.66
C PHE A 61 11.50 12.01 -11.47
N ARG A 62 12.71 12.03 -12.00
CA ARG A 62 13.39 10.81 -12.46
C ARG A 62 13.78 9.99 -11.22
N TYR A 63 13.52 8.69 -11.25
CA TYR A 63 13.56 7.88 -10.03
C TYR A 63 14.96 7.79 -9.41
N ASP A 64 15.99 7.58 -10.24
CA ASP A 64 17.38 7.62 -9.81
C ASP A 64 17.79 8.98 -9.21
N SER A 65 17.42 10.09 -9.84
CA SER A 65 17.66 11.44 -9.30
C SER A 65 16.97 11.66 -7.96
N ALA A 66 15.75 11.13 -7.79
CA ALA A 66 15.00 11.21 -6.54
C ALA A 66 15.63 10.39 -5.42
N LEU A 67 16.11 9.17 -5.72
CA LEU A 67 16.84 8.34 -4.77
C LEU A 67 18.17 8.98 -4.35
N VAL A 68 18.90 9.59 -5.28
CA VAL A 68 20.14 10.31 -4.97
C VAL A 68 19.88 11.48 -4.04
N SER A 69 18.89 12.32 -4.36
CA SER A 69 18.49 13.43 -3.49
C SER A 69 18.06 12.94 -2.10
N ALA A 70 17.28 11.86 -2.02
CA ALA A 70 16.87 11.26 -0.75
C ALA A 70 18.06 10.70 0.07
N LEU A 71 19.05 10.07 -0.59
CA LEU A 71 20.25 9.58 0.10
C LEU A 71 21.14 10.71 0.61
N MET A 72 21.28 11.80 -0.15
CA MET A 72 22.07 12.98 0.26
C MET A 72 21.39 13.74 1.40
N ASP A 73 20.07 13.83 1.40
CA ASP A 73 19.28 14.39 2.52
C ASP A 73 19.52 13.63 3.84
N MET A 74 19.86 12.34 3.74
CA MET A 74 20.12 11.44 4.88
C MET A 74 21.61 11.18 5.11
N GLU A 75 22.51 11.99 4.56
CA GLU A 75 23.95 11.81 4.67
C GLU A 75 24.42 11.75 6.14
N GLU A 76 23.97 12.69 6.96
CA GLU A 76 24.30 12.75 8.38
C GLU A 76 23.80 11.50 9.13
N ASP A 77 22.56 11.06 8.87
CA ASP A 77 21.96 9.88 9.50
C ASP A 77 22.73 8.59 9.13
N ILE A 78 23.17 8.46 7.88
CA ILE A 78 23.95 7.31 7.42
C ILE A 78 25.31 7.28 8.11
N LEU A 79 26.01 8.42 8.17
CA LEU A 79 27.32 8.53 8.82
C LEU A 79 27.22 8.32 10.33
N GLU A 80 26.23 8.91 11.00
CA GLU A 80 25.98 8.67 12.43
C GLU A 80 25.65 7.21 12.70
N GLY A 81 24.84 6.60 11.84
CA GLY A 81 24.51 5.18 11.88
C GLY A 81 25.73 4.26 11.75
N MET A 82 26.70 4.62 10.91
CA MET A 82 27.98 3.92 10.81
C MET A 82 28.78 4.04 12.11
N ARG A 83 28.95 5.27 12.64
CA ARG A 83 29.64 5.50 13.92
C ARG A 83 28.99 4.75 15.08
N ALA A 84 27.67 4.73 15.14
CA ALA A 84 26.91 4.02 16.18
C ALA A 84 27.10 2.49 16.14
N GLN A 85 27.55 1.95 15.01
CA GLN A 85 27.88 0.53 14.82
C GLN A 85 29.39 0.26 14.90
N ASP A 86 30.19 1.21 15.41
CA ASP A 86 31.66 1.16 15.47
C ASP A 86 32.31 0.94 14.09
N LEU A 87 31.68 1.45 13.02
CA LEU A 87 32.19 1.40 11.65
C LEU A 87 32.89 2.71 11.29
N ASP A 88 33.94 2.59 10.48
CA ASP A 88 34.66 3.73 9.96
C ASP A 88 33.84 4.52 8.93
N ASP A 89 33.75 5.83 9.10
CA ASP A 89 33.03 6.74 8.18
C ASP A 89 33.58 6.69 6.75
N TYR A 90 34.80 6.19 6.54
CA TYR A 90 35.39 6.09 5.21
C TYR A 90 35.02 4.83 4.41
N LEU A 91 34.18 3.94 4.95
CA LEU A 91 33.73 2.76 4.23
C LEU A 91 32.89 3.16 3.00
N SER A 92 33.24 2.56 1.85
CA SER A 92 32.67 2.89 0.54
C SER A 92 31.58 1.91 0.06
N GLY A 93 31.22 0.92 0.87
CA GLY A 93 30.16 -0.04 0.53
C GLY A 93 30.67 -1.41 0.06
N PRO A 94 29.78 -2.25 -0.50
CA PRO A 94 28.44 -1.88 -0.98
C PRO A 94 27.40 -1.72 0.14
N PHE A 95 26.62 -0.65 0.07
CA PHE A 95 25.40 -0.45 0.84
C PHE A 95 24.20 -1.04 0.10
N THR A 96 23.27 -1.65 0.80
CA THR A 96 21.98 -2.10 0.28
C THR A 96 20.88 -1.23 0.87
N VAL A 97 20.17 -0.50 0.02
CA VAL A 97 19.07 0.39 0.36
C VAL A 97 17.77 -0.33 0.05
N VAL A 98 16.92 -0.53 1.07
CA VAL A 98 15.60 -1.12 0.89
C VAL A 98 14.58 0.00 0.80
N VAL A 99 13.87 0.05 -0.33
CA VAL A 99 12.92 1.11 -0.67
C VAL A 99 11.51 0.55 -0.65
N LYS A 100 10.64 1.10 0.20
CA LYS A 100 9.19 0.86 0.14
C LYS A 100 8.61 1.73 -0.96
N GLU A 101 7.92 1.13 -1.92
CA GLU A 101 7.15 1.85 -2.93
C GLU A 101 5.68 1.83 -2.57
N SER A 102 5.00 2.94 -2.85
CA SER A 102 3.59 3.12 -2.53
C SER A 102 2.90 3.88 -3.65
N CYS A 103 1.68 3.44 -3.98
CA CYS A 103 0.85 4.12 -4.96
C CYS A 103 -0.60 4.07 -4.50
N ASP A 104 -1.30 5.18 -4.60
CA ASP A 104 -2.72 5.26 -4.25
C ASP A 104 -3.49 6.27 -5.11
N GLY A 105 -4.76 5.97 -5.32
CA GLY A 105 -5.74 6.86 -5.94
C GLY A 105 -6.46 7.72 -4.92
N MET A 106 -6.71 8.98 -5.29
CA MET A 106 -7.43 9.97 -4.51
C MET A 106 -8.68 10.41 -5.25
N GLY A 107 -9.84 10.31 -4.60
CA GLY A 107 -11.09 10.96 -5.05
C GLY A 107 -11.20 12.42 -4.60
N ASP A 108 -12.26 13.11 -5.04
CA ASP A 108 -12.61 14.46 -4.59
C ASP A 108 -11.46 15.49 -4.76
N VAL A 109 -10.76 15.43 -5.89
CA VAL A 109 -9.69 16.38 -6.24
C VAL A 109 -10.23 17.32 -7.30
N SER A 110 -10.94 18.37 -6.88
CA SER A 110 -11.67 19.26 -7.81
C SER A 110 -10.78 19.82 -8.92
N GLU A 111 -11.29 19.79 -10.13
CA GLU A 111 -10.64 20.40 -11.29
C GLU A 111 -10.62 21.94 -11.12
N LYS A 112 -9.53 22.59 -11.54
CA LYS A 112 -9.46 24.05 -11.59
C LYS A 112 -9.95 24.55 -12.94
N HIS A 113 -10.58 25.72 -12.98
CA HIS A 113 -10.73 26.44 -14.25
C HIS A 113 -9.36 26.85 -14.82
N GLY A 114 -9.29 27.05 -16.14
CA GLY A 114 -8.09 27.54 -16.84
C GLY A 114 -7.78 26.73 -18.10
N SER A 115 -6.69 27.10 -18.77
CA SER A 115 -6.17 26.37 -19.94
C SER A 115 -5.61 25.00 -19.56
N GLY A 116 -5.77 24.02 -20.44
CA GLY A 116 -5.28 22.66 -20.27
C GLY A 116 -6.36 21.63 -20.65
N PRO A 117 -6.03 20.34 -20.67
CA PRO A 117 -6.99 19.28 -20.93
C PRO A 117 -8.10 19.28 -19.86
N ALA A 118 -9.25 18.70 -20.19
CA ALA A 118 -10.23 18.32 -19.18
C ALA A 118 -9.62 17.19 -18.35
N VAL A 119 -9.49 17.38 -17.04
CA VAL A 119 -8.87 16.37 -16.16
C VAL A 119 -9.90 15.77 -15.23
N PRO A 120 -9.79 14.49 -14.86
CA PRO A 120 -10.68 13.89 -13.88
C PRO A 120 -10.52 14.57 -12.51
N GLU A 121 -11.59 14.60 -11.71
CA GLU A 121 -11.54 15.09 -10.32
C GLU A 121 -10.93 14.05 -9.36
N LYS A 122 -9.86 13.39 -9.82
CA LYS A 122 -9.11 12.35 -9.15
C LYS A 122 -7.62 12.60 -9.33
N ALA A 123 -6.81 12.04 -8.43
CA ALA A 123 -5.36 12.06 -8.56
C ALA A 123 -4.78 10.70 -8.23
N VAL A 124 -3.62 10.38 -8.79
CA VAL A 124 -2.81 9.24 -8.38
C VAL A 124 -1.45 9.75 -7.89
N ARG A 125 -0.98 9.17 -6.79
CA ARG A 125 0.28 9.52 -6.14
C ARG A 125 1.17 8.30 -6.05
N PHE A 126 2.30 8.35 -6.75
CA PHE A 126 3.38 7.37 -6.58
C PHE A 126 4.47 7.99 -5.70
N SER A 127 4.85 7.28 -4.64
CA SER A 127 5.79 7.74 -3.62
C SER A 127 6.73 6.60 -3.21
N PHE A 128 7.82 6.95 -2.55
CA PHE A 128 8.73 5.97 -1.96
C PHE A 128 9.24 6.39 -0.58
N THR A 129 9.74 5.41 0.18
CA THR A 129 10.38 5.62 1.49
C THR A 129 11.62 4.74 1.57
N ILE A 130 12.75 5.33 1.99
CA ILE A 130 13.95 4.56 2.33
C ILE A 130 13.69 3.93 3.70
N MET A 131 13.54 2.61 3.74
CA MET A 131 13.13 1.89 4.94
C MET A 131 14.33 1.52 5.82
N ASN A 132 15.38 1.02 5.20
CA ASN A 132 16.63 0.75 5.88
C ASN A 132 17.80 0.77 4.89
N ILE A 133 18.99 1.00 5.44
CA ILE A 133 20.25 0.93 4.72
C ILE A 133 21.15 -0.01 5.50
N THR A 134 21.72 -0.98 4.81
CA THR A 134 22.64 -1.97 5.38
C THR A 134 23.98 -1.92 4.67
N LEU A 135 25.07 -2.04 5.42
CA LEU A 135 26.42 -2.16 4.89
C LEU A 135 26.87 -3.63 4.95
N ALA A 136 27.36 -4.16 3.82
CA ALA A 136 28.04 -5.44 3.82
C ALA A 136 29.44 -5.29 4.44
N HIS A 137 29.66 -5.87 5.61
CA HIS A 137 30.94 -5.84 6.33
C HIS A 137 31.40 -7.27 6.65
N GLY A 138 32.28 -7.81 5.80
CA GLY A 138 32.72 -9.21 5.88
C GLY A 138 31.54 -10.18 5.66
N PRO A 139 31.29 -11.15 6.56
CA PRO A 139 30.17 -12.09 6.43
C PRO A 139 28.83 -11.55 6.96
N ARG A 140 28.77 -10.33 7.50
CA ARG A 140 27.57 -9.77 8.14
C ARG A 140 27.06 -8.55 7.38
N ASN A 141 25.74 -8.39 7.34
CA ASN A 141 25.10 -7.15 6.94
C ASN A 141 24.77 -6.36 8.20
N VAL A 142 25.36 -5.17 8.33
CA VAL A 142 25.16 -4.28 9.48
C VAL A 142 24.17 -3.20 9.07
N LYS A 143 23.08 -3.05 9.83
CA LYS A 143 22.08 -1.99 9.57
C LYS A 143 22.63 -0.66 10.07
N VAL A 144 22.82 0.29 9.15
CA VAL A 144 23.33 1.64 9.46
C VAL A 144 22.17 2.64 9.59
N PHE A 145 21.07 2.42 8.89
CA PHE A 145 19.88 3.25 9.02
C PHE A 145 18.61 2.40 9.05
N GLU A 146 17.64 2.81 9.84
CA GLU A 146 16.27 2.27 9.87
C GLU A 146 15.28 3.40 10.12
N GLU A 147 14.26 3.49 9.27
CA GLU A 147 13.20 4.48 9.42
C GLU A 147 12.36 4.16 10.66
N ALA A 148 12.43 5.03 11.67
CA ALA A 148 11.75 4.84 12.94
C ALA A 148 10.23 4.97 12.82
N LYS A 149 9.72 5.73 11.85
CA LYS A 149 8.28 5.94 11.63
C LYS A 149 7.93 5.72 10.15
N PRO A 150 7.95 4.45 9.69
CA PRO A 150 7.85 4.13 8.26
C PRO A 150 6.52 4.49 7.59
N ASN A 151 5.51 4.86 8.37
CA ASN A 151 4.20 5.32 7.89
C ASN A 151 3.95 6.80 8.18
N SER A 152 4.99 7.59 8.45
CA SER A 152 4.85 9.04 8.60
C SER A 152 4.76 9.72 7.24
N GLU A 153 3.99 10.81 7.19
CA GLU A 153 3.98 11.72 6.06
C GLU A 153 5.34 12.39 5.80
N LEU A 154 6.26 12.36 6.76
CA LEU A 154 7.58 13.00 6.65
C LEU A 154 8.59 12.17 5.84
N CYS A 155 8.48 10.84 5.87
CA CYS A 155 9.41 9.93 5.19
C CYS A 155 8.87 9.40 3.84
N CYS A 156 7.60 9.68 3.52
CA CYS A 156 6.97 9.26 2.28
C CYS A 156 7.20 10.30 1.17
N LYS A 157 8.36 10.20 0.52
CA LYS A 157 8.82 11.16 -0.49
C LYS A 157 8.01 10.97 -1.79
N PRO A 158 7.38 12.04 -2.32
CA PRO A 158 6.60 11.96 -3.55
C PRO A 158 7.52 11.80 -4.77
N LEU A 159 7.14 10.93 -5.70
CA LEU A 159 7.90 10.69 -6.93
C LEU A 159 7.14 11.14 -8.17
N CYS A 160 5.84 10.84 -8.23
CA CYS A 160 4.97 11.23 -9.33
C CYS A 160 3.57 11.59 -8.83
N LEU A 161 3.09 12.72 -9.32
CA LEU A 161 1.72 13.19 -9.15
C LEU A 161 1.06 13.23 -10.52
N MET A 162 -0.16 12.70 -10.61
CA MET A 162 -0.98 12.85 -11.81
C MET A 162 -2.43 13.13 -11.44
N LEU A 163 -3.12 13.92 -12.26
CA LEU A 163 -4.57 14.06 -12.22
C LEU A 163 -5.19 13.00 -13.13
N ALA A 164 -5.35 11.80 -12.60
CA ALA A 164 -5.87 10.63 -13.31
C ALA A 164 -6.75 9.79 -12.38
N ASP A 165 -7.57 8.91 -12.95
CA ASP A 165 -8.24 7.83 -12.22
C ASP A 165 -7.31 6.62 -12.18
N GLU A 166 -7.07 6.04 -11.01
CA GLU A 166 -6.31 4.77 -10.90
C GLU A 166 -6.98 3.60 -11.65
N SER A 167 -8.26 3.76 -12.00
CA SER A 167 -9.05 2.77 -12.74
C SER A 167 -8.97 2.96 -14.26
N ASP A 168 -8.35 4.05 -14.73
CA ASP A 168 -8.02 4.27 -16.15
C ASP A 168 -6.63 3.65 -16.40
N HIS A 169 -6.64 2.40 -16.85
CA HIS A 169 -5.44 1.59 -16.99
C HIS A 169 -4.49 2.15 -18.05
N GLU A 170 -5.02 2.64 -19.16
CA GLU A 170 -4.27 3.23 -20.26
C GLU A 170 -3.50 4.46 -19.79
N THR A 171 -4.18 5.40 -19.11
CA THR A 171 -3.52 6.58 -18.56
C THR A 171 -2.52 6.20 -17.46
N LEU A 172 -2.90 5.32 -16.53
CA LEU A 172 -2.04 4.91 -15.42
C LEU A 172 -0.72 4.28 -15.93
N THR A 173 -0.82 3.36 -16.89
CA THR A 173 0.35 2.69 -17.47
C THR A 173 1.20 3.64 -18.31
N ALA A 174 0.60 4.55 -19.08
CA ALA A 174 1.34 5.55 -19.85
C ALA A 174 2.20 6.45 -18.95
N ILE A 175 1.68 6.87 -17.78
CA ILE A 175 2.41 7.75 -16.86
C ILE A 175 3.41 7.00 -15.98
N LEU A 176 3.08 5.80 -15.52
CA LEU A 176 3.95 5.07 -14.58
C LEU A 176 5.00 4.20 -15.27
N SER A 177 4.79 3.74 -16.51
CA SER A 177 5.76 2.86 -17.19
C SER A 177 7.18 3.41 -17.31
N PRO A 178 7.44 4.74 -17.45
CA PRO A 178 8.80 5.28 -17.39
C PRO A 178 9.45 5.06 -16.01
N LEU A 179 8.70 5.22 -14.92
CA LEU A 179 9.21 4.96 -13.56
C LEU A 179 9.50 3.48 -13.35
N ILE A 180 8.67 2.60 -13.90
CA ILE A 180 8.91 1.15 -13.83
C ILE A 180 10.15 0.78 -14.65
N ALA A 181 10.34 1.35 -15.84
CA ALA A 181 11.54 1.13 -16.63
C ALA A 181 12.81 1.62 -15.90
N GLU A 182 12.74 2.78 -15.25
CA GLU A 182 13.81 3.31 -14.40
C GLU A 182 14.09 2.36 -13.21
N ARG A 183 13.04 1.90 -12.50
CA ARG A 183 13.11 0.93 -11.39
C ARG A 183 13.79 -0.37 -11.80
N GLU A 184 13.36 -0.98 -12.90
CA GLU A 184 13.94 -2.24 -13.39
C GLU A 184 15.41 -2.08 -13.78
N ALA A 185 15.77 -0.98 -14.43
CA ALA A 185 17.17 -0.71 -14.76
C ALA A 185 18.06 -0.59 -13.51
N MET A 186 17.54 -0.01 -12.42
CA MET A 186 18.30 0.18 -11.17
C MET A 186 18.53 -1.10 -10.38
N LYS A 187 17.68 -2.13 -10.52
CA LYS A 187 17.85 -3.41 -9.83
C LYS A 187 19.15 -4.13 -10.20
N ASP A 188 19.56 -4.02 -11.47
CA ASP A 188 20.74 -4.69 -12.02
C ASP A 188 21.99 -3.79 -12.04
N SER A 189 21.98 -2.68 -11.30
CA SER A 189 23.07 -1.71 -11.26
C SER A 189 23.45 -1.30 -9.84
N ALA A 190 24.57 -0.60 -9.72
CA ALA A 190 25.03 0.01 -8.48
C ALA A 190 25.27 1.51 -8.67
N LEU A 191 24.70 2.32 -7.78
CA LEU A 191 24.87 3.76 -7.73
C LEU A 191 26.20 4.09 -7.07
N ARG A 192 26.99 4.97 -7.70
CA ARG A 192 28.18 5.59 -7.16
C ARG A 192 27.88 7.05 -6.84
N LEU A 193 27.91 7.38 -5.55
CA LEU A 193 27.54 8.71 -5.04
C LEU A 193 28.62 9.22 -4.08
N GLU A 194 29.00 10.49 -4.22
CA GLU A 194 29.93 11.13 -3.28
C GLU A 194 29.16 11.62 -2.06
N MET A 195 29.57 11.17 -0.88
CA MET A 195 28.97 11.51 0.40
C MET A 195 30.10 11.62 1.42
N GLY A 196 30.17 12.70 2.18
CA GLY A 196 31.25 12.99 3.12
C GLY A 196 32.63 13.08 2.47
N GLY A 197 32.69 13.48 1.18
CA GLY A 197 33.90 13.49 0.37
C GLY A 197 34.38 12.11 -0.10
N ILE A 198 33.57 11.06 0.09
CA ILE A 198 33.93 9.67 -0.22
C ILE A 198 32.92 9.08 -1.19
N ARG A 199 33.44 8.44 -2.24
CA ARG A 199 32.61 7.80 -3.26
C ARG A 199 32.09 6.45 -2.76
N ARG A 200 30.83 6.41 -2.37
CA ARG A 200 30.14 5.22 -1.86
C ARG A 200 29.33 4.50 -2.94
N THR A 201 29.13 3.20 -2.74
CA THR A 201 28.38 2.32 -3.65
C THR A 201 27.07 1.88 -3.02
N PHE A 202 25.95 2.09 -3.68
CA PHE A 202 24.62 1.70 -3.22
C PHE A 202 23.95 0.76 -4.22
N LYS A 203 23.28 -0.27 -3.70
CA LYS A 203 22.37 -1.17 -4.42
C LYS A 203 20.97 -1.00 -3.86
N PHE A 204 19.96 -1.25 -4.68
CA PHE A 204 18.57 -1.01 -4.28
C PHE A 204 17.74 -2.29 -4.32
N ILE A 205 16.88 -2.43 -3.31
CA ILE A 205 15.82 -3.44 -3.27
C ILE A 205 14.50 -2.69 -3.19
N PHE A 206 13.72 -2.74 -4.25
CA PHE A 206 12.41 -2.10 -4.33
C PHE A 206 11.33 -3.06 -3.85
N ARG A 207 10.50 -2.62 -2.90
CA ARG A 207 9.42 -3.41 -2.31
C ARG A 207 8.09 -2.70 -2.48
N GLY A 208 7.40 -3.05 -3.55
CA GLY A 208 6.08 -2.53 -3.84
C GLY A 208 5.03 -3.09 -2.89
N THR A 209 4.77 -2.39 -1.78
CA THR A 209 3.92 -2.89 -0.68
C THR A 209 2.83 -1.90 -0.24
N GLY A 210 3.04 -0.60 -0.44
CA GLY A 210 2.06 0.43 -0.10
C GLY A 210 0.99 0.62 -1.17
N TYR A 211 0.31 -0.46 -1.55
CA TYR A 211 -0.77 -0.51 -2.54
C TYR A 211 -1.99 -1.14 -1.87
N ASP A 212 -3.18 -0.57 -2.08
CA ASP A 212 -4.40 -1.24 -1.64
C ASP A 212 -4.70 -2.47 -2.53
N GLU A 213 -5.56 -3.38 -2.05
CA GLU A 213 -5.87 -4.60 -2.82
C GLU A 213 -6.46 -4.30 -4.21
N LYS A 214 -7.19 -3.19 -4.36
CA LYS A 214 -7.77 -2.83 -5.66
C LYS A 214 -6.65 -2.55 -6.66
N LEU A 215 -5.70 -1.71 -6.30
CA LEU A 215 -4.58 -1.33 -7.16
C LEU A 215 -3.62 -2.49 -7.37
N VAL A 216 -3.34 -3.32 -6.35
CA VAL A 216 -2.55 -4.56 -6.54
C VAL A 216 -3.16 -5.43 -7.63
N ARG A 217 -4.48 -5.65 -7.59
CA ARG A 217 -5.16 -6.47 -8.61
C ARG A 217 -5.05 -5.86 -10.00
N GLU A 218 -5.22 -4.54 -10.11
CA GLU A 218 -5.11 -3.81 -11.37
C GLU A 218 -3.70 -3.93 -11.98
N VAL A 219 -2.65 -3.72 -11.18
CA VAL A 219 -1.26 -3.67 -11.68
C VAL A 219 -0.61 -5.05 -11.85
N GLU A 220 -1.11 -6.07 -11.16
CA GLU A 220 -0.68 -7.47 -11.27
C GLU A 220 -1.59 -8.31 -12.20
N GLY A 221 -2.51 -7.68 -12.93
CA GLY A 221 -3.32 -8.34 -13.95
C GLY A 221 -4.36 -9.34 -13.39
N LEU A 222 -4.73 -9.18 -12.13
CA LEU A 222 -5.71 -10.02 -11.44
C LEU A 222 -7.12 -9.48 -11.63
N GLU A 223 -8.11 -10.37 -11.67
CA GLU A 223 -9.50 -9.95 -11.58
C GLU A 223 -9.79 -9.11 -10.32
N ALA A 224 -10.77 -8.22 -10.42
CA ALA A 224 -11.17 -7.34 -9.32
C ALA A 224 -11.58 -8.10 -8.03
N SER A 225 -11.62 -7.39 -6.90
CA SER A 225 -11.81 -7.96 -5.55
C SER A 225 -13.09 -8.78 -5.35
N GLY A 226 -14.09 -8.61 -6.22
CA GLY A 226 -15.32 -9.41 -6.26
C GLY A 226 -15.19 -10.78 -6.94
N SER A 227 -14.02 -11.11 -7.48
CA SER A 227 -13.75 -12.39 -8.13
C SER A 227 -14.00 -13.59 -7.21
N VAL A 228 -14.13 -14.77 -7.84
CA VAL A 228 -14.06 -16.06 -7.16
C VAL A 228 -12.65 -16.29 -6.61
N TYR A 229 -11.59 -15.81 -7.27
CA TYR A 229 -10.22 -15.87 -6.77
C TYR A 229 -9.98 -14.75 -5.76
N ILE A 230 -10.02 -15.13 -4.49
CA ILE A 230 -10.18 -14.18 -3.39
C ILE A 230 -8.88 -13.49 -2.98
N CYS A 231 -7.73 -14.09 -3.32
CA CYS A 231 -6.44 -13.69 -2.78
C CYS A 231 -5.51 -13.14 -3.87
N THR A 232 -4.69 -12.16 -3.49
CA THR A 232 -3.57 -11.65 -4.29
C THR A 232 -2.27 -12.41 -4.02
N LEU A 233 -2.27 -13.32 -3.03
CA LEU A 233 -1.10 -14.07 -2.59
C LEU A 233 -1.18 -15.57 -2.93
N CYS A 234 -2.39 -16.13 -3.01
CA CYS A 234 -2.60 -17.55 -3.32
C CYS A 234 -3.71 -17.74 -4.36
N ASP A 235 -3.93 -18.99 -4.76
CA ASP A 235 -4.88 -19.35 -5.82
C ASP A 235 -6.26 -19.81 -5.33
N ALA A 236 -6.49 -19.75 -4.01
CA ALA A 236 -7.73 -20.22 -3.42
C ALA A 236 -8.94 -19.45 -3.97
N THR A 237 -10.00 -20.20 -4.25
CA THR A 237 -11.32 -19.63 -4.50
C THR A 237 -11.95 -19.15 -3.20
N ARG A 238 -12.98 -18.30 -3.30
CA ARG A 238 -13.74 -17.79 -2.16
C ARG A 238 -14.44 -18.91 -1.39
N LEU A 239 -14.85 -19.98 -2.09
CA LEU A 239 -15.47 -21.15 -1.47
C LEU A 239 -14.44 -21.97 -0.70
N GLU A 240 -13.30 -22.30 -1.33
CA GLU A 240 -12.21 -23.04 -0.67
C GLU A 240 -11.65 -22.27 0.53
N ALA A 241 -11.45 -20.96 0.38
CA ALA A 241 -11.01 -20.09 1.46
C ALA A 241 -12.01 -20.02 2.62
N ALA A 242 -13.32 -20.15 2.36
CA ALA A 242 -14.33 -20.19 3.42
C ALA A 242 -14.42 -21.55 4.13
N GLN A 243 -13.96 -22.63 3.48
CA GLN A 243 -13.94 -23.98 4.04
C GLN A 243 -12.66 -24.25 4.85
N ASN A 244 -11.50 -23.87 4.31
CA ASN A 244 -10.19 -24.12 4.92
C ASN A 244 -9.77 -22.98 5.88
N LEU A 245 -10.05 -21.72 5.50
CA LEU A 245 -9.81 -20.49 6.27
C LEU A 245 -8.33 -20.14 6.52
N VAL A 246 -7.52 -21.08 7.03
CA VAL A 246 -6.20 -20.80 7.61
C VAL A 246 -5.04 -21.51 6.90
N LEU A 247 -5.23 -22.67 6.26
CA LEU A 247 -4.13 -23.44 5.68
C LEU A 247 -3.95 -23.10 4.19
N HIS A 248 -3.32 -21.96 3.93
CA HIS A 248 -2.92 -21.55 2.59
C HIS A 248 -1.51 -20.98 2.64
N SER A 249 -0.71 -21.24 1.61
CA SER A 249 0.62 -20.63 1.44
C SER A 249 0.59 -19.56 0.36
N ILE A 250 1.59 -18.67 0.37
CA ILE A 250 1.80 -17.73 -0.73
C ILE A 250 2.31 -18.50 -1.94
N THR A 251 1.60 -18.40 -3.06
CA THR A 251 1.99 -19.04 -4.34
C THR A 251 2.27 -18.01 -5.43
N ARG A 252 1.51 -16.90 -5.45
CA ARG A 252 1.60 -15.90 -6.50
C ARG A 252 2.88 -15.08 -6.42
N SER A 253 3.39 -14.72 -7.59
CA SER A 253 4.45 -13.73 -7.77
C SER A 253 4.24 -12.95 -9.07
N HIS A 254 4.89 -11.80 -9.20
CA HIS A 254 4.85 -11.01 -10.43
C HIS A 254 5.31 -11.82 -11.66
N ALA A 255 6.40 -12.57 -11.51
CA ALA A 255 6.94 -13.43 -12.57
C ALA A 255 5.92 -14.50 -12.99
N GLU A 256 5.29 -15.17 -12.03
CA GLU A 256 4.27 -16.18 -12.32
C GLU A 256 3.03 -15.54 -12.98
N ASN A 257 2.61 -14.35 -12.55
CA ASN A 257 1.48 -13.66 -13.18
C ASN A 257 1.78 -13.31 -14.65
N LEU A 258 3.02 -12.93 -14.99
CA LEU A 258 3.42 -12.69 -16.39
C LEU A 258 3.30 -13.98 -17.21
N GLU A 259 3.78 -15.11 -16.69
CA GLU A 259 3.66 -16.41 -17.35
C GLU A 259 2.20 -16.84 -17.53
N ARG A 260 1.37 -16.67 -16.49
CA ARG A 260 -0.06 -16.96 -16.53
C ARG A 260 -0.80 -16.10 -17.55
N TYR A 261 -0.45 -14.81 -17.66
CA TYR A 261 -0.99 -13.95 -18.71
C TYR A 261 -0.62 -14.42 -20.11
N GLU A 262 0.61 -14.89 -20.33
CA GLU A 262 1.00 -15.45 -21.64
C GLU A 262 0.23 -16.73 -21.96
N VAL A 263 -0.07 -17.57 -20.97
CA VAL A 263 -0.99 -18.72 -21.14
C VAL A 263 -2.39 -18.26 -21.49
N TRP A 264 -2.95 -17.26 -20.79
CA TRP A 264 -4.26 -16.68 -21.09
C TRP A 264 -4.33 -16.14 -22.52
N ARG A 265 -3.34 -15.34 -22.93
CA ARG A 265 -3.28 -14.68 -24.23
C ARG A 265 -3.10 -15.66 -25.39
N SER A 266 -2.26 -16.69 -25.21
CA SER A 266 -1.94 -17.65 -26.27
C SER A 266 -2.88 -18.85 -26.34
N ASN A 267 -3.61 -19.14 -25.25
CA ASN A 267 -4.46 -20.32 -25.07
C ASN A 267 -3.85 -21.59 -25.70
N PRO A 268 -2.68 -22.04 -25.21
CA PRO A 268 -1.93 -23.12 -25.85
C PRO A 268 -2.64 -24.49 -25.75
N TYR A 269 -3.64 -24.61 -24.89
CA TYR A 269 -4.42 -25.82 -24.66
C TYR A 269 -5.78 -25.81 -25.38
N HIS A 270 -6.12 -24.73 -26.10
CA HIS A 270 -7.41 -24.55 -26.78
C HIS A 270 -8.62 -24.77 -25.86
N GLU A 271 -8.50 -24.33 -24.61
CA GLU A 271 -9.52 -24.44 -23.58
C GLU A 271 -10.65 -23.44 -23.80
N SER A 272 -11.83 -23.74 -23.25
CA SER A 272 -12.91 -22.75 -23.14
C SER A 272 -12.51 -21.59 -22.22
N ALA A 273 -13.26 -20.49 -22.27
CA ALA A 273 -12.98 -19.33 -21.43
C ALA A 273 -12.98 -19.64 -19.92
N GLU A 274 -13.88 -20.52 -19.46
CA GLU A 274 -13.97 -20.89 -18.05
C GLU A 274 -12.83 -21.80 -17.60
N GLU A 275 -12.48 -22.81 -18.42
CA GLU A 275 -11.34 -23.70 -18.17
C GLU A 275 -10.02 -22.94 -18.19
N LEU A 276 -9.82 -22.06 -19.17
CA LEU A 276 -8.61 -21.24 -19.27
C LEU A 276 -8.50 -20.27 -18.10
N ARG A 277 -9.61 -19.63 -17.70
CA ARG A 277 -9.68 -18.76 -16.52
C ARG A 277 -9.29 -19.51 -15.25
N ASP A 278 -9.75 -20.76 -15.10
CA ASP A 278 -9.35 -21.59 -13.98
C ASP A 278 -7.88 -22.02 -14.04
N ARG A 279 -7.36 -22.36 -15.22
CA ARG A 279 -5.94 -22.67 -15.39
C ARG A 279 -5.04 -21.51 -14.95
N VAL A 280 -5.36 -20.29 -15.35
CA VAL A 280 -4.58 -19.09 -15.01
C VAL A 280 -4.98 -18.45 -13.69
N LYS A 281 -5.95 -19.04 -12.98
CA LYS A 281 -6.47 -18.59 -11.69
C LYS A 281 -6.87 -17.10 -11.71
N GLY A 282 -7.55 -16.67 -12.77
CA GLY A 282 -8.03 -15.30 -12.92
C GLY A 282 -6.98 -14.23 -13.24
N VAL A 283 -5.80 -14.62 -13.74
CA VAL A 283 -4.85 -13.67 -14.37
C VAL A 283 -5.23 -13.50 -15.85
N SER A 284 -5.91 -12.41 -16.17
CA SER A 284 -6.47 -12.16 -17.51
C SER A 284 -6.00 -10.83 -18.14
N ALA A 285 -5.24 -10.04 -17.40
CA ALA A 285 -4.56 -8.84 -17.88
C ALA A 285 -3.05 -8.97 -17.65
N LYS A 286 -2.26 -8.17 -18.36
CA LYS A 286 -0.80 -8.23 -18.27
C LYS A 286 -0.33 -7.49 -17.03
N PRO A 287 0.41 -8.12 -16.10
CA PRO A 287 1.07 -7.41 -15.01
C PRO A 287 2.03 -6.35 -15.56
N PHE A 288 2.09 -5.18 -14.92
CA PHE A 288 2.99 -4.10 -15.34
C PHE A 288 3.81 -3.46 -14.21
N ILE A 289 3.39 -3.58 -12.94
CA ILE A 289 4.21 -3.20 -11.78
C ILE A 289 4.45 -4.45 -10.94
N GLU A 290 5.71 -4.76 -10.66
CA GLU A 290 6.05 -5.80 -9.70
C GLU A 290 5.75 -5.32 -8.28
N THR A 291 4.76 -5.97 -7.67
CA THR A 291 4.41 -5.81 -6.26
C THR A 291 4.94 -6.99 -5.45
N VAL A 292 5.15 -6.76 -4.16
CA VAL A 292 5.48 -7.83 -3.23
C VAL A 292 4.18 -8.45 -2.72
N PRO A 293 4.00 -9.78 -2.77
CA PRO A 293 2.81 -10.44 -2.26
C PRO A 293 2.75 -10.31 -0.74
N SER A 294 2.09 -9.26 -0.26
CA SER A 294 1.97 -8.86 1.14
C SER A 294 0.55 -8.35 1.44
N ILE A 295 0.35 -7.76 2.62
CA ILE A 295 -0.92 -7.21 3.08
C ILE A 295 -0.71 -5.72 3.38
N ASP A 296 -1.58 -4.87 2.87
CA ASP A 296 -1.62 -3.50 3.37
C ASP A 296 -2.33 -3.44 4.73
N ALA A 297 -1.57 -3.16 5.79
CA ALA A 297 -2.08 -3.15 7.16
C ALA A 297 -3.21 -2.12 7.38
N LEU A 298 -3.17 -0.98 6.67
CA LEU A 298 -4.20 0.06 6.79
C LEU A 298 -5.53 -0.41 6.22
N HIS A 299 -5.53 -0.85 4.95
CA HIS A 299 -6.76 -1.32 4.32
C HIS A 299 -7.24 -2.65 4.91
N CYS A 300 -6.34 -3.48 5.45
CA CYS A 300 -6.71 -4.65 6.26
C CYS A 300 -7.51 -4.24 7.50
N ASP A 301 -7.04 -3.25 8.26
CA ASP A 301 -7.77 -2.70 9.42
C ASP A 301 -9.14 -2.14 9.04
N ILE A 302 -9.20 -1.36 7.95
CA ILE A 302 -10.45 -0.76 7.45
C ILE A 302 -11.43 -1.85 7.00
N GLY A 303 -10.96 -2.83 6.23
CA GLY A 303 -11.76 -3.94 5.72
C GLY A 303 -12.30 -4.83 6.84
N ASN A 304 -11.44 -5.21 7.78
CA ASN A 304 -11.83 -6.03 8.93
C ASN A 304 -12.82 -5.26 9.82
N ALA A 305 -12.59 -3.98 10.11
CA ALA A 305 -13.53 -3.18 10.89
C ALA A 305 -14.89 -3.00 10.21
N ALA A 306 -14.91 -2.84 8.88
CA ALA A 306 -16.16 -2.79 8.12
C ALA A 306 -16.93 -4.12 8.20
N GLU A 307 -16.22 -5.25 8.20
CA GLU A 307 -16.82 -6.56 8.36
C GLU A 307 -17.36 -6.78 9.78
N PHE A 308 -16.62 -6.39 10.84
CA PHE A 308 -17.12 -6.41 12.21
C PHE A 308 -18.33 -5.49 12.42
N TYR A 309 -18.30 -4.28 11.85
CA TYR A 309 -19.46 -3.39 11.84
C TYR A 309 -20.67 -4.07 11.19
N LYS A 310 -20.45 -4.87 10.13
CA LYS A 310 -21.51 -5.66 9.51
C LYS A 310 -22.00 -6.79 10.41
N ILE A 311 -21.10 -7.51 11.08
CA ILE A 311 -21.46 -8.53 12.07
C ILE A 311 -22.35 -7.92 13.15
N PHE A 312 -21.96 -6.79 13.74
CA PHE A 312 -22.75 -6.12 14.79
C PHE A 312 -24.18 -5.79 14.33
N GLN A 313 -24.37 -5.31 13.10
CA GLN A 313 -25.71 -5.07 12.54
C GLN A 313 -26.54 -6.36 12.45
N LEU A 314 -25.92 -7.46 12.04
CA LEU A 314 -26.60 -8.74 11.83
C LEU A 314 -26.92 -9.44 13.15
N GLU A 315 -26.09 -9.26 14.17
CA GLU A 315 -26.33 -9.75 15.53
C GLU A 315 -27.49 -9.01 16.21
N ILE A 316 -27.55 -7.68 16.08
CA ILE A 316 -28.70 -6.87 16.54
C ILE A 316 -30.00 -7.35 15.90
N GLY A 317 -29.93 -7.79 14.64
CA GLY A 317 -31.06 -8.31 13.90
C GLY A 317 -31.38 -9.79 14.13
N GLU A 318 -30.58 -10.48 14.94
CA GLU A 318 -30.64 -11.94 15.13
C GLU A 318 -30.78 -12.72 13.81
N VAL A 319 -29.98 -12.36 12.79
CA VAL A 319 -30.08 -12.96 11.44
C VAL A 319 -29.86 -14.48 11.43
N TYR A 320 -29.17 -15.00 12.44
CA TYR A 320 -29.03 -16.43 12.67
C TYR A 320 -30.37 -17.14 12.98
N LYS A 321 -31.40 -16.41 13.43
CA LYS A 321 -32.80 -16.87 13.56
C LYS A 321 -33.67 -16.43 12.38
N ASN A 322 -33.41 -15.24 11.83
CA ASN A 322 -34.22 -14.60 10.80
C ASN A 322 -33.40 -14.34 9.52
N PRO A 323 -33.16 -15.37 8.68
CA PRO A 323 -32.28 -15.23 7.51
C PRO A 323 -32.83 -14.25 6.45
N ASP A 324 -34.16 -14.20 6.29
CA ASP A 324 -34.86 -13.51 5.19
C ASP A 324 -35.19 -12.04 5.47
N ALA A 325 -34.48 -11.40 6.41
CA ALA A 325 -34.74 -10.01 6.77
C ALA A 325 -34.60 -9.05 5.58
N SER A 326 -35.60 -8.17 5.45
CA SER A 326 -35.74 -7.16 4.40
C SER A 326 -34.63 -6.11 4.45
N LYS A 327 -34.50 -5.35 3.35
CA LYS A 327 -33.52 -4.26 3.26
C LYS A 327 -33.83 -3.15 4.28
N GLU A 328 -35.11 -2.89 4.52
CA GLU A 328 -35.62 -1.89 5.46
C GLU A 328 -35.29 -2.30 6.91
N GLU A 329 -35.44 -3.57 7.26
CA GLU A 329 -35.02 -4.11 8.55
C GLU A 329 -33.52 -3.96 8.79
N ARG A 330 -32.71 -4.34 7.80
CA ARG A 330 -31.25 -4.20 7.88
C ARG A 330 -30.82 -2.73 8.05
N LYS A 331 -31.53 -1.79 7.39
CA LYS A 331 -31.33 -0.35 7.61
C LYS A 331 -31.71 0.09 9.01
N ARG A 332 -32.78 -0.46 9.61
CA ARG A 332 -33.15 -0.17 11.00
C ARG A 332 -32.10 -0.65 11.99
N TRP A 333 -31.53 -1.83 11.78
CA TRP A 333 -30.44 -2.34 12.63
C TRP A 333 -29.19 -1.49 12.52
N GLN A 334 -28.82 -1.07 11.30
CA GLN A 334 -27.73 -0.12 11.09
C GLN A 334 -27.97 1.20 11.83
N ALA A 335 -29.16 1.81 11.68
CA ALA A 335 -29.49 3.05 12.37
C ALA A 335 -29.48 2.91 13.91
N THR A 336 -29.88 1.74 14.42
CA THR A 336 -29.84 1.41 15.85
C THR A 336 -28.41 1.32 16.36
N LEU A 337 -27.55 0.59 15.65
CA LEU A 337 -26.11 0.50 15.94
C LEU A 337 -25.46 1.89 15.92
N ASP A 338 -25.72 2.67 14.88
CA ASP A 338 -25.17 4.02 14.69
C ASP A 338 -25.55 4.97 15.83
N LYS A 339 -26.81 4.94 16.26
CA LYS A 339 -27.28 5.74 17.39
C LYS A 339 -26.60 5.31 18.69
N HIS A 340 -26.40 4.01 18.88
CA HIS A 340 -25.79 3.47 20.08
C HIS A 340 -24.28 3.72 20.15
N LEU A 341 -23.55 3.51 19.06
CA LEU A 341 -22.11 3.83 18.95
C LEU A 341 -21.86 5.33 19.15
N ARG A 342 -22.76 6.20 18.66
CA ARG A 342 -22.68 7.63 18.98
C ARG A 342 -22.85 7.90 20.46
N LYS A 343 -23.79 7.23 21.13
CA LYS A 343 -24.12 7.44 22.54
C LYS A 343 -23.02 6.91 23.48
N LYS A 344 -22.48 5.72 23.21
CA LYS A 344 -21.53 5.03 24.10
C LYS A 344 -20.08 5.27 23.72
N MET A 345 -19.76 5.22 22.43
CA MET A 345 -18.38 5.29 21.93
C MET A 345 -17.99 6.67 21.38
N ASN A 346 -18.91 7.65 21.41
CA ASN A 346 -18.75 8.96 20.77
C ASN A 346 -18.36 8.87 19.28
N LEU A 347 -18.83 7.82 18.60
CA LEU A 347 -18.57 7.59 17.19
C LEU A 347 -19.72 8.13 16.34
N LYS A 348 -19.43 9.16 15.53
CA LYS A 348 -20.40 9.66 14.55
C LYS A 348 -20.50 8.67 13.39
N PRO A 349 -21.71 8.34 12.91
CA PRO A 349 -21.90 7.53 11.71
C PRO A 349 -21.17 8.15 10.52
N ILE A 350 -20.51 7.30 9.75
CA ILE A 350 -19.74 7.67 8.56
C ILE A 350 -20.25 6.91 7.35
N MET A 351 -20.12 7.51 6.17
CA MET A 351 -20.55 6.89 4.92
C MET A 351 -19.61 5.76 4.47
N ARG A 352 -18.30 5.93 4.69
CA ARG A 352 -17.26 4.93 4.38
C ARG A 352 -16.36 4.74 5.59
N MET A 353 -16.03 3.49 5.90
CA MET A 353 -15.11 3.14 6.98
C MET A 353 -13.74 3.80 6.72
N ASN A 354 -13.13 4.36 7.77
CA ASN A 354 -11.78 4.92 7.71
C ASN A 354 -10.94 4.43 8.89
N GLY A 355 -9.63 4.61 8.82
CA GLY A 355 -8.71 4.09 9.83
C GLY A 355 -8.98 4.60 11.25
N ASN A 356 -9.41 5.85 11.42
CA ASN A 356 -9.74 6.41 12.74
C ASN A 356 -10.97 5.75 13.35
N PHE A 357 -12.01 5.52 12.54
CA PHE A 357 -13.21 4.83 13.01
C PHE A 357 -12.90 3.35 13.28
N ALA A 358 -12.16 2.68 12.40
CA ALA A 358 -11.72 1.30 12.57
C ALA A 358 -10.97 1.09 13.89
N ARG A 359 -10.00 1.97 14.21
CA ARG A 359 -9.24 1.92 15.47
C ARG A 359 -10.12 2.05 16.72
N LYS A 360 -11.19 2.86 16.66
CA LYS A 360 -12.10 3.04 17.79
C LYS A 360 -13.19 1.97 17.89
N LEU A 361 -13.60 1.40 16.76
CA LEU A 361 -14.60 0.35 16.68
C LEU A 361 -14.04 -1.01 17.12
N MET A 362 -12.80 -1.31 16.75
CA MET A 362 -12.15 -2.58 17.06
C MET A 362 -11.60 -2.57 18.48
N THR A 363 -12.49 -2.56 19.47
CA THR A 363 -12.18 -2.58 20.90
C THR A 363 -13.15 -3.46 21.67
N GLN A 364 -12.71 -4.00 22.82
CA GLN A 364 -13.58 -4.78 23.69
C GLN A 364 -14.75 -3.95 24.22
N GLU A 365 -14.50 -2.67 24.58
CA GLU A 365 -15.53 -1.74 25.04
C GLU A 365 -16.64 -1.54 23.99
N THR A 366 -16.29 -1.48 22.70
CA THR A 366 -17.29 -1.40 21.63
C THR A 366 -18.17 -2.64 21.62
N VAL A 367 -17.60 -3.83 21.79
CA VAL A 367 -18.37 -5.07 21.84
C VAL A 367 -19.30 -5.10 23.04
N GLU A 368 -18.86 -4.66 24.22
CA GLU A 368 -19.75 -4.55 25.39
C GLU A 368 -20.91 -3.60 25.13
N ALA A 369 -20.66 -2.44 24.52
CA ALA A 369 -21.73 -1.52 24.12
C ALA A 369 -22.69 -2.15 23.10
N VAL A 370 -22.18 -2.90 22.12
CA VAL A 370 -23.03 -3.60 21.13
C VAL A 370 -23.84 -4.73 21.77
N CYS A 371 -23.31 -5.43 22.77
CA CYS A 371 -24.02 -6.48 23.50
C CYS A 371 -25.24 -5.93 24.24
N GLU A 372 -25.27 -4.65 24.65
CA GLU A 372 -26.48 -4.01 25.23
C GLU A 372 -27.69 -4.01 24.26
N LEU A 373 -27.44 -4.21 22.95
CA LEU A 373 -28.47 -4.25 21.92
C LEU A 373 -28.87 -5.67 21.50
N ILE A 374 -28.17 -6.69 21.98
CA ILE A 374 -28.36 -8.08 21.58
C ILE A 374 -29.08 -8.81 22.73
N PRO A 375 -30.14 -9.60 22.47
CA PRO A 375 -30.86 -10.27 23.55
C PRO A 375 -30.16 -11.52 24.11
N SER A 376 -29.30 -12.16 23.32
CA SER A 376 -28.77 -13.49 23.62
C SER A 376 -27.37 -13.42 24.23
N GLU A 377 -27.24 -13.85 25.50
CA GLU A 377 -25.95 -13.90 26.21
C GLU A 377 -24.94 -14.83 25.53
N GLU A 378 -25.38 -15.93 24.92
CA GLU A 378 -24.49 -16.81 24.16
C GLU A 378 -23.84 -16.07 22.97
N ARG A 379 -24.57 -15.14 22.34
CA ARG A 379 -24.03 -14.30 21.25
C ARG A 379 -23.07 -13.25 21.79
N HIS A 380 -23.28 -12.77 23.02
CA HIS A 380 -22.33 -11.86 23.68
C HIS A 380 -20.98 -12.54 23.85
N GLU A 381 -20.96 -13.76 24.42
CA GLU A 381 -19.73 -14.53 24.59
C GLU A 381 -19.01 -14.76 23.26
N ALA A 382 -19.75 -15.16 22.20
CA ALA A 382 -19.17 -15.35 20.88
C ALA A 382 -18.56 -14.08 20.29
N LEU A 383 -19.21 -12.92 20.44
CA LEU A 383 -18.68 -11.63 19.97
C LEU A 383 -17.47 -11.16 20.79
N ARG A 384 -17.51 -11.34 22.12
CA ARG A 384 -16.40 -10.99 23.00
C ARG A 384 -15.18 -11.83 22.68
N GLU A 385 -15.35 -13.13 22.51
CA GLU A 385 -14.26 -14.04 22.14
C GLU A 385 -13.70 -13.69 20.76
N LEU A 386 -14.56 -13.45 19.77
CA LEU A 386 -14.14 -13.07 18.41
C LEU A 386 -13.31 -11.78 18.42
N MET A 387 -13.74 -10.76 19.16
CA MET A 387 -12.98 -9.51 19.29
C MET A 387 -11.69 -9.69 20.09
N ALA A 388 -11.71 -10.48 21.17
CA ALA A 388 -10.51 -10.76 21.95
C ALA A 388 -9.42 -11.42 21.09
N LEU A 389 -9.78 -12.44 20.28
CA LEU A 389 -8.88 -13.08 19.33
C LEU A 389 -8.38 -12.08 18.28
N TYR A 390 -9.26 -11.26 17.71
CA TYR A 390 -8.86 -10.21 16.77
C TYR A 390 -7.81 -9.26 17.39
N LEU A 391 -8.03 -8.83 18.64
CA LEU A 391 -7.12 -7.93 19.35
C LEU A 391 -5.80 -8.59 19.74
N GLN A 392 -5.77 -9.92 19.92
CA GLN A 392 -4.53 -10.66 20.14
C GLN A 392 -3.72 -10.82 18.85
N MET A 393 -4.38 -10.96 17.71
CA MET A 393 -3.72 -11.10 16.40
C MET A 393 -3.30 -9.76 15.80
N LYS A 394 -4.11 -8.70 15.96
CA LYS A 394 -3.92 -7.39 15.32
C LYS A 394 -2.53 -6.76 15.49
N PRO A 395 -1.91 -6.78 16.68
CA PRO A 395 -0.57 -6.24 16.86
C PRO A 395 0.44 -6.84 15.89
N VAL A 396 0.29 -8.12 15.51
CA VAL A 396 1.27 -8.83 14.67
C VAL A 396 1.37 -8.25 13.26
N TRP A 397 0.25 -7.85 12.64
CA TRP A 397 0.28 -7.23 11.31
C TRP A 397 0.37 -5.69 11.35
N ARG A 398 0.24 -5.04 12.52
CA ARG A 398 0.33 -3.57 12.65
C ARG A 398 1.66 -3.07 13.21
N SER A 399 2.32 -3.87 14.03
CA SER A 399 3.62 -3.57 14.61
C SER A 399 4.67 -3.34 13.53
N SER A 400 5.62 -2.44 13.80
CA SER A 400 6.77 -2.23 12.93
C SER A 400 7.78 -3.35 13.09
N CYS A 401 7.94 -3.92 14.28
CA CYS A 401 8.74 -5.12 14.53
C CYS A 401 8.02 -6.10 15.48
N PRO A 402 7.09 -6.96 15.00
CA PRO A 402 6.28 -7.83 15.86
C PRO A 402 7.11 -8.81 16.69
N ALA A 403 8.27 -9.25 16.20
CA ALA A 403 9.17 -10.11 16.96
C ALA A 403 9.73 -9.45 18.24
N GLN A 404 9.76 -8.12 18.31
CA GLN A 404 10.21 -7.38 19.50
C GLN A 404 9.05 -6.77 20.28
N GLU A 405 8.05 -6.23 19.58
CA GLU A 405 6.95 -5.49 20.20
C GLU A 405 5.82 -6.38 20.72
N CYS A 406 5.58 -7.55 20.09
CA CYS A 406 4.51 -8.47 20.46
C CYS A 406 4.85 -9.95 20.20
N PRO A 407 5.98 -10.47 20.74
CA PRO A 407 6.48 -11.82 20.45
C PRO A 407 5.49 -12.93 20.86
N ASP A 408 4.79 -12.77 21.99
CA ASP A 408 3.82 -13.75 22.47
C ASP A 408 2.63 -13.87 21.51
N SER A 409 2.09 -12.72 21.07
CA SER A 409 1.03 -12.67 20.05
C SER A 409 1.46 -13.27 18.72
N LEU A 410 2.71 -13.03 18.30
CA LEU A 410 3.28 -13.62 17.09
C LEU A 410 3.38 -15.14 17.21
N CYS A 411 3.90 -15.65 18.33
CA CYS A 411 4.03 -17.09 18.56
C CYS A 411 2.66 -17.80 18.64
N GLN A 412 1.65 -17.14 19.19
CA GLN A 412 0.29 -17.69 19.32
C GLN A 412 -0.59 -17.43 18.08
N TYR A 413 -0.07 -16.76 17.05
CA TYR A 413 -0.88 -16.28 15.95
C TYR A 413 -1.65 -17.40 15.25
N SER A 414 -0.98 -18.52 14.93
CA SER A 414 -1.61 -19.66 14.24
C SER A 414 -2.71 -20.32 15.07
N PHE A 415 -2.54 -20.40 16.39
CA PHE A 415 -3.58 -20.91 17.28
C PHE A 415 -4.78 -19.95 17.32
N ASN A 416 -4.52 -18.65 17.46
CA ASN A 416 -5.55 -17.63 17.50
C ASN A 416 -6.32 -17.54 16.17
N SER A 417 -5.64 -17.68 15.03
CA SER A 417 -6.29 -17.65 13.72
C SER A 417 -7.15 -18.88 13.47
N GLN A 418 -6.71 -20.07 13.90
CA GLN A 418 -7.51 -21.29 13.89
C GLN A 418 -8.76 -21.13 14.75
N ARG A 419 -8.61 -20.64 15.99
CA ARG A 419 -9.75 -20.43 16.88
C ARG A 419 -10.73 -19.38 16.34
N PHE A 420 -10.21 -18.30 15.74
CA PHE A 420 -11.03 -17.29 15.07
C PHE A 420 -11.83 -17.90 13.92
N ALA A 421 -11.19 -18.71 13.08
CA ALA A 421 -11.80 -19.43 11.97
C ALA A 421 -12.90 -20.43 12.44
N GLU A 422 -12.67 -21.13 13.55
CA GLU A 422 -13.67 -21.99 14.19
C GLU A 422 -14.91 -21.22 14.64
N LEU A 423 -14.73 -20.04 15.25
CA LEU A 423 -15.86 -19.19 15.62
C LEU A 423 -16.63 -18.69 14.41
N LEU A 424 -15.94 -18.30 13.33
CA LEU A 424 -16.59 -17.88 12.10
C LEU A 424 -17.43 -19.01 11.50
N SER A 425 -16.90 -20.23 11.45
CA SER A 425 -17.55 -21.39 10.83
C SER A 425 -18.65 -22.02 11.67
N THR A 426 -18.62 -21.84 13.00
CA THR A 426 -19.64 -22.37 13.91
C THR A 426 -20.62 -21.28 14.34
N LYS A 427 -20.19 -20.28 15.12
CA LYS A 427 -21.04 -19.23 15.68
C LYS A 427 -21.51 -18.21 14.63
N PHE A 428 -20.71 -17.93 13.60
CA PHE A 428 -21.08 -16.98 12.53
C PHE A 428 -21.35 -17.65 11.19
N LYS A 429 -21.74 -18.94 11.22
CA LYS A 429 -22.01 -19.75 10.03
C LYS A 429 -23.00 -19.09 9.06
N TYR A 430 -24.04 -18.45 9.59
CA TYR A 430 -25.06 -17.72 8.81
C TYR A 430 -24.46 -16.62 7.89
N ARG A 431 -23.25 -16.14 8.18
CA ARG A 431 -22.53 -15.12 7.43
C ARG A 431 -21.41 -15.71 6.56
N TYR A 432 -20.72 -16.73 7.05
CA TYR A 432 -19.46 -17.22 6.46
C TYR A 432 -19.52 -18.62 5.83
N GLU A 433 -20.67 -19.29 5.84
CA GLU A 433 -20.84 -20.52 5.06
C GLU A 433 -20.72 -20.22 3.56
N GLY A 434 -19.70 -20.80 2.91
CA GLY A 434 -19.43 -20.67 1.48
C GLY A 434 -18.88 -19.31 1.03
N LYS A 435 -18.60 -18.37 1.95
CA LYS A 435 -18.00 -17.07 1.61
C LYS A 435 -17.19 -16.49 2.76
N ILE A 436 -16.10 -15.81 2.43
CA ILE A 436 -15.29 -15.01 3.35
C ILE A 436 -14.85 -13.71 2.66
N THR A 437 -14.47 -12.71 3.45
CA THR A 437 -13.88 -11.46 2.92
C THR A 437 -12.42 -11.67 2.56
N ASN A 438 -11.92 -10.90 1.59
CA ASN A 438 -10.54 -11.03 1.13
C ASN A 438 -9.55 -10.73 2.27
N TYR A 439 -9.83 -9.71 3.09
CA TYR A 439 -8.98 -9.36 4.22
C TYR A 439 -9.05 -10.35 5.39
N PHE A 440 -10.20 -10.99 5.69
CA PHE A 440 -10.19 -12.08 6.68
C PHE A 440 -9.35 -13.25 6.18
N HIS A 441 -9.49 -13.66 4.92
CA HIS A 441 -8.63 -14.70 4.37
C HIS A 441 -7.14 -14.32 4.47
N LYS A 442 -6.75 -13.10 4.08
CA LYS A 442 -5.37 -12.61 4.23
C LYS A 442 -4.89 -12.62 5.68
N THR A 443 -5.71 -12.12 6.60
CA THR A 443 -5.40 -12.03 8.03
C THR A 443 -5.19 -13.42 8.63
N LEU A 444 -6.06 -14.37 8.31
CA LEU A 444 -6.08 -15.68 8.97
C LEU A 444 -5.06 -16.67 8.39
N ALA A 445 -4.77 -16.58 7.09
CA ALA A 445 -3.91 -17.55 6.41
C ALA A 445 -2.46 -17.09 6.21
N HIS A 446 -2.24 -15.81 5.87
CA HIS A 446 -0.95 -15.39 5.28
C HIS A 446 -0.05 -14.58 6.21
N VAL A 447 -0.58 -14.05 7.31
CA VAL A 447 0.20 -13.18 8.21
C VAL A 447 1.47 -13.84 8.76
N PRO A 448 1.45 -15.10 9.26
CA PRO A 448 2.67 -15.73 9.78
C PRO A 448 3.78 -15.86 8.72
N GLU A 449 3.43 -16.32 7.51
CA GLU A 449 4.39 -16.50 6.40
C GLU A 449 4.99 -15.15 5.96
N ILE A 450 4.18 -14.09 5.90
CA ILE A 450 4.67 -12.75 5.55
C ILE A 450 5.61 -12.21 6.63
N ILE A 451 5.29 -12.40 7.92
CA ILE A 451 6.16 -11.94 9.01
C ILE A 451 7.49 -12.70 9.02
N GLU A 452 7.47 -14.00 8.76
CA GLU A 452 8.71 -14.79 8.63
C GLU A 452 9.59 -14.29 7.46
N ARG A 453 8.97 -13.98 6.32
CA ARG A 453 9.67 -13.49 5.13
C ARG A 453 10.21 -12.06 5.27
N ASP A 454 9.39 -11.16 5.81
CA ASP A 454 9.60 -9.70 5.71
C ASP A 454 9.91 -9.03 7.05
N GLY A 455 9.74 -9.75 8.16
CA GLY A 455 9.88 -9.25 9.52
C GLY A 455 8.73 -8.34 10.00
N SER A 456 7.95 -7.77 9.09
CA SER A 456 6.85 -6.84 9.40
C SER A 456 5.82 -6.80 8.29
N ILE A 457 4.58 -6.46 8.64
CA ILE A 457 3.53 -6.02 7.69
C ILE A 457 3.24 -4.54 7.92
N GLY A 458 3.17 -4.11 9.19
CA GLY A 458 2.81 -2.75 9.57
C GLY A 458 3.76 -1.70 9.03
N ALA A 459 5.08 -1.98 9.02
CA ALA A 459 6.08 -1.07 8.47
C ALA A 459 5.91 -0.84 6.95
N TRP A 460 5.32 -1.81 6.25
CA TRP A 460 5.18 -1.84 4.79
C TRP A 460 3.80 -1.36 4.30
N ALA A 461 2.99 -0.80 5.19
CA ALA A 461 1.65 -0.33 4.87
C ALA A 461 1.64 0.92 3.97
N SER A 462 0.49 1.16 3.34
CA SER A 462 0.18 2.35 2.54
C SER A 462 -0.07 3.61 3.39
N GLU A 463 -0.13 3.48 4.72
CA GLU A 463 -0.55 4.55 5.64
C GLU A 463 0.32 5.82 5.56
N GLY A 464 1.60 5.69 5.21
CA GLY A 464 2.46 6.85 4.93
C GLY A 464 2.04 7.63 3.68
N ASN A 465 1.69 6.92 2.60
CA ASN A 465 1.27 7.53 1.35
C ASN A 465 -0.12 8.18 1.48
N GLU A 466 -1.03 7.51 2.18
CA GLU A 466 -2.36 8.05 2.54
C GLU A 466 -2.27 9.28 3.44
N SER A 467 -1.30 9.31 4.36
CA SER A 467 -1.02 10.51 5.15
C SER A 467 -0.48 11.64 4.26
N GLY A 468 0.33 11.31 3.25
CA GLY A 468 0.76 12.24 2.22
C GLY A 468 -0.38 12.77 1.33
N ASN A 469 -1.50 12.05 1.17
CA ASN A 469 -2.69 12.58 0.48
C ASN A 469 -3.28 13.80 1.19
N LYS A 470 -3.22 13.84 2.52
CA LYS A 470 -3.60 15.01 3.32
C LYS A 470 -2.68 16.20 3.02
N LEU A 471 -1.38 15.96 2.89
CA LEU A 471 -0.40 16.99 2.51
C LEU A 471 -0.61 17.46 1.07
N PHE A 472 -0.85 16.57 0.12
CA PHE A 472 -1.19 16.92 -1.26
C PHE A 472 -2.36 17.91 -1.32
N ARG A 473 -3.48 17.61 -0.64
CA ARG A 473 -4.64 18.52 -0.60
C ARG A 473 -4.30 19.87 0.02
N ARG A 474 -3.48 19.86 1.08
CA ARG A 474 -3.03 21.07 1.78
C ARG A 474 -2.18 21.94 0.84
N PHE A 475 -1.15 21.36 0.24
CA PHE A 475 -0.18 22.06 -0.58
C PHE A 475 -0.79 22.54 -1.90
N ARG A 476 -1.63 21.74 -2.54
CA ARG A 476 -2.37 22.15 -3.74
C ARG A 476 -3.24 23.39 -3.51
N LYS A 477 -3.74 23.56 -2.28
CA LYS A 477 -4.58 24.71 -1.90
C LYS A 477 -3.77 25.93 -1.45
N MET A 478 -2.68 25.73 -0.70
CA MET A 478 -2.03 26.81 0.05
C MET A 478 -0.57 27.08 -0.34
N ASN A 479 0.07 26.17 -1.07
CA ASN A 479 1.51 26.20 -1.34
C ASN A 479 1.85 26.05 -2.84
N ALA A 480 0.84 26.11 -3.71
CA ALA A 480 1.00 25.96 -5.15
C ALA A 480 0.29 27.08 -5.92
N ARG A 481 0.84 27.41 -7.09
CA ARG A 481 0.19 28.29 -8.06
C ARG A 481 -1.16 27.69 -8.46
N GLN A 482 -2.20 28.52 -8.49
CA GLN A 482 -3.58 28.10 -8.76
C GLN A 482 -3.84 28.02 -10.27
N SER A 483 -3.06 27.19 -10.97
CA SER A 483 -3.13 26.97 -12.42
C SER A 483 -2.85 25.51 -12.73
N LYS A 484 -3.65 24.92 -13.63
CA LYS A 484 -3.46 23.54 -14.12
C LYS A 484 -2.03 23.25 -14.57
N CYS A 485 -1.38 24.23 -15.20
CA CYS A 485 -0.03 24.08 -15.75
C CYS A 485 1.05 23.85 -14.67
N TYR A 486 0.89 24.45 -13.49
CA TYR A 486 1.96 24.53 -12.48
C TYR A 486 1.62 23.85 -11.16
N GLU A 487 0.34 23.52 -10.92
CA GLU A 487 -0.10 23.05 -9.61
C GLU A 487 0.62 21.78 -9.15
N LEU A 488 0.83 20.81 -10.05
CA LEU A 488 1.52 19.57 -9.68
C LEU A 488 3.03 19.75 -9.53
N GLU A 489 3.64 20.65 -10.31
CA GLU A 489 5.07 20.97 -10.18
C GLU A 489 5.36 21.57 -8.80
N ASP A 490 4.55 22.56 -8.39
CA ASP A 490 4.72 23.22 -7.10
C ASP A 490 4.42 22.27 -5.94
N VAL A 491 3.37 21.44 -6.05
CA VAL A 491 3.03 20.46 -5.01
C VAL A 491 4.13 19.40 -4.90
N LEU A 492 4.62 18.87 -6.02
CA LEU A 492 5.69 17.88 -6.03
C LEU A 492 7.00 18.44 -5.46
N LYS A 493 7.29 19.72 -5.71
CA LYS A 493 8.49 20.37 -5.19
C LYS A 493 8.42 20.64 -3.69
N HIS A 494 7.24 21.03 -3.19
CA HIS A 494 7.07 21.47 -1.81
C HIS A 494 6.83 20.32 -0.83
N HIS A 495 6.27 19.23 -1.33
CA HIS A 495 6.09 17.98 -0.63
C HIS A 495 7.38 17.17 -0.67
#